data_AF-A0A9E0ZQF7-F1
#
_entry.id   AF-A0A9E0ZQF7-F1
#
_cell.length_a   1.000
_cell.length_b   1.000
_cell.length_c   1.000
_cell.angle_alpha   90.00
_cell.angle_beta   90.00
_cell.angle_gamma   90.00
#
_symmetry.space_group_name_H-M   'P 1'
#
loop_
_entity.id
_entity.type
_entity.pdbx_description
1 polymer ?
#
loop_
_entity_poly.entity_id
_entity_poly.type
_entity_poly.pdbx_seq_one_letter_code
_entity_poly.pdbx_strand_id
1 'polypeptide(L)'
;MKITGALLIILSSAMSGVYLIKIARERICICEELLVFCDMLKNDISTRRTELDILINSIADNPCLSHISFINSDFICGKKEVTSVLMRRDNQRITEFLSSLGSFDLSAQLNEIEFFSSFICSRKAEYEYTLKTKSRLYFTLCFSFGCIVSLVII
;
A
#
# COMPACT_ATOMS: atom_id res chain seq x y z
N MET A 1 41.16 -4.61 10.36
CA MET A 1 40.20 -3.52 10.03
C MET A 1 39.54 -3.67 8.65
N LYS A 2 40.26 -4.09 7.59
CA LYS A 2 39.66 -4.25 6.24
C LYS A 2 38.58 -5.36 6.16
N ILE A 3 38.86 -6.53 6.74
CA ILE A 3 37.93 -7.69 6.71
C ILE A 3 36.64 -7.41 7.49
N THR A 4 36.74 -6.72 8.63
CA THR A 4 35.58 -6.29 9.43
C THR A 4 34.72 -5.27 8.68
N GLY A 5 35.34 -4.38 7.88
CA GLY A 5 34.62 -3.44 7.03
C GLY A 5 33.87 -4.13 5.89
N ALA A 6 34.53 -5.07 5.20
CA ALA A 6 33.90 -5.90 4.16
C ALA A 6 32.68 -6.67 4.71
N LEU A 7 32.78 -7.25 5.91
CA LEU A 7 31.70 -8.00 6.52
C LEU A 7 30.48 -7.11 6.84
N LEU A 8 30.70 -5.87 7.28
CA LEU A 8 29.65 -4.87 7.50
C LEU A 8 28.93 -4.46 6.20
N ILE A 9 29.67 -4.36 5.09
CA ILE A 9 29.10 -3.99 3.78
C ILE A 9 28.20 -5.11 3.24
N ILE A 10 28.62 -6.37 3.38
CA ILE A 10 27.80 -7.52 2.97
C ILE A 10 26.51 -7.58 3.79
N LEU A 11 26.60 -7.40 5.12
CA LEU A 11 25.44 -7.42 6.02
C LEU A 11 24.45 -6.28 5.72
N SER A 12 24.93 -5.05 5.55
CA SER A 12 24.07 -3.90 5.23
C SER A 12 23.39 -4.04 3.87
N SER A 13 24.10 -4.61 2.89
CA SER A 13 23.54 -4.88 1.55
C SER A 13 22.47 -5.98 1.62
N ALA A 14 22.72 -7.07 2.35
CA ALA A 14 21.71 -8.12 2.58
C ALA A 14 20.46 -7.56 3.29
N MET A 15 20.64 -6.69 4.29
CA MET A 15 19.55 -6.02 5.00
C MET A 15 18.72 -5.13 4.07
N SER A 16 19.35 -4.48 3.09
CA SER A 16 18.67 -3.69 2.07
C SER A 16 17.76 -4.56 1.18
N GLY A 17 18.19 -5.78 0.85
CA GLY A 17 17.36 -6.76 0.14
C GLY A 17 16.13 -7.20 0.95
N VAL A 18 16.30 -7.43 2.26
CA VAL A 18 15.18 -7.73 3.18
C VAL A 18 14.21 -6.56 3.26
N TYR A 19 14.72 -5.32 3.31
CA TYR A 19 13.90 -4.12 3.34
C TYR A 19 13.02 -3.98 2.08
N LEU A 20 13.55 -4.24 0.88
CA LEU A 20 12.76 -4.22 -0.36
C LEU A 20 11.65 -5.27 -0.36
N ILE A 21 11.90 -6.45 0.20
CA ILE A 21 10.88 -7.50 0.36
C ILE A 21 9.80 -7.04 1.35
N LYS A 22 10.19 -6.37 2.43
CA LYS A 22 9.25 -5.83 3.43
C LYS A 22 8.32 -4.79 2.79
N ILE A 23 8.85 -3.84 2.04
CA ILE A 23 8.08 -2.85 1.26
C ILE A 23 7.07 -3.54 0.33
N ALA A 24 7.52 -4.57 -0.39
CA ALA A 24 6.64 -5.29 -1.31
C ALA A 24 5.50 -6.04 -0.58
N ARG A 25 5.73 -6.54 0.65
CA ARG A 25 4.68 -7.11 1.50
C ARG A 25 3.72 -6.05 2.02
N GLU A 26 4.25 -4.91 2.45
CA GLU A 26 3.46 -3.79 2.95
C GLU A 26 2.46 -3.29 1.90
N ARG A 27 2.83 -3.27 0.61
CA ARG A 27 1.89 -2.98 -0.49
C ARG A 27 0.69 -3.93 -0.52
N ILE A 28 0.91 -5.22 -0.27
CA ILE A 28 -0.17 -6.21 -0.27
C ILE A 28 -1.08 -5.98 0.94
N CYS A 29 -0.52 -5.71 2.12
CA CYS A 29 -1.30 -5.37 3.31
C CYS A 29 -2.15 -4.11 3.10
N ILE A 30 -1.60 -3.06 2.49
CA ILE A 30 -2.37 -1.85 2.14
C ILE A 30 -3.53 -2.21 1.19
N CYS A 31 -3.32 -3.06 0.18
CA CYS A 31 -4.41 -3.50 -0.69
C CYS A 31 -5.47 -4.32 0.06
N GLU A 32 -5.09 -5.17 1.01
CA GLU A 32 -6.03 -5.94 1.85
C GLU A 32 -6.87 -5.02 2.73
N GLU A 33 -6.23 -4.10 3.42
CA GLU A 33 -6.91 -3.13 4.25
C GLU A 33 -7.83 -2.23 3.39
N LEU A 34 -7.47 -1.90 2.14
CA LEU A 34 -8.31 -1.11 1.22
C LEU A 34 -9.56 -1.86 0.81
N LEU A 35 -9.48 -3.18 0.62
CA LEU A 35 -10.65 -4.02 0.34
C LEU A 35 -11.57 -4.07 1.55
N VAL A 36 -11.02 -4.25 2.76
CA VAL A 36 -11.79 -4.19 4.01
C VAL A 36 -12.48 -2.84 4.17
N PHE A 37 -11.77 -1.75 3.87
CA PHE A 37 -12.34 -0.40 3.85
C PHE A 37 -13.53 -0.30 2.87
N CYS A 38 -13.40 -0.84 1.65
CA CYS A 38 -14.48 -0.83 0.67
C CYS A 38 -15.70 -1.64 1.13
N ASP A 39 -15.49 -2.79 1.77
CA ASP A 39 -16.56 -3.62 2.29
C ASP A 39 -17.30 -2.94 3.45
N MET A 40 -16.56 -2.29 4.36
CA MET A 40 -17.14 -1.47 5.43
C MET A 40 -17.95 -0.29 4.86
N LEU A 41 -17.39 0.41 3.88
CA LEU A 41 -18.04 1.53 3.20
C LEU A 41 -19.32 1.10 2.48
N LYS A 42 -19.29 -0.04 1.77
CA LYS A 42 -20.45 -0.63 1.08
C LYS A 42 -21.57 -0.99 2.06
N ASN A 43 -21.22 -1.62 3.18
CA ASN A 43 -22.18 -2.00 4.22
C ASN A 43 -22.82 -0.77 4.87
N ASP A 44 -22.04 0.27 5.18
CA ASP A 44 -22.59 1.45 5.84
C ASP A 44 -23.38 2.35 4.89
N ILE A 45 -22.95 2.55 3.63
CA ILE A 45 -23.71 3.33 2.63
C ILE A 45 -25.05 2.66 2.29
N SER A 46 -25.10 1.33 2.32
CA SER A 46 -26.34 0.60 2.06
C SER A 46 -27.31 0.58 3.25
N THR A 47 -26.84 0.86 4.47
CA THR A 47 -27.65 0.68 5.70
C THR A 47 -27.87 1.95 6.53
N ARG A 48 -27.01 2.98 6.44
CA ARG A 48 -27.05 4.19 7.29
C ARG A 48 -27.12 5.50 6.51
N ARG A 49 -27.81 6.49 7.10
CA ARG A 49 -27.82 7.91 6.69
C ARG A 49 -26.77 8.74 7.45
N THR A 50 -25.58 8.20 7.70
CA THR A 50 -24.50 8.95 8.37
C THR A 50 -23.79 9.83 7.35
N GLU A 51 -23.42 11.05 7.74
CA GLU A 51 -22.57 11.91 6.91
C GLU A 51 -21.23 11.23 6.62
N LEU A 52 -20.80 11.28 5.37
CA LEU A 52 -19.66 10.52 4.82
C LEU A 52 -18.35 10.80 5.58
N ASP A 53 -18.16 12.03 6.04
CA ASP A 53 -16.95 12.47 6.75
C ASP A 53 -16.78 11.78 8.11
N ILE A 54 -17.88 11.65 8.86
CA ILE A 54 -17.90 10.99 10.17
C ILE A 54 -17.67 9.48 10.00
N LEU A 55 -18.27 8.92 8.94
CA LEU A 55 -18.15 7.51 8.60
C LEU A 55 -16.71 7.16 8.25
N ILE A 56 -16.05 7.94 7.39
CA ILE A 56 -14.67 7.66 6.99
C ILE A 56 -13.70 7.81 8.15
N ASN A 57 -13.88 8.80 9.03
CA ASN A 57 -13.08 8.90 10.27
C ASN A 57 -13.30 7.70 11.19
N SER A 58 -14.56 7.28 11.38
CA SER A 58 -14.85 6.11 12.22
C SER A 58 -14.29 4.81 11.66
N ILE A 59 -14.23 4.68 10.34
CA ILE A 59 -13.61 3.53 9.68
C ILE A 59 -12.09 3.63 9.82
N ALA A 60 -11.49 4.79 9.53
CA ALA A 60 -10.04 5.01 9.60
C ALA A 60 -9.45 4.82 11.02
N ASP A 61 -10.23 5.08 12.07
CA ASP A 61 -9.82 4.85 13.46
C ASP A 61 -9.79 3.35 13.85
N ASN A 62 -10.21 2.44 12.96
CA ASN A 62 -10.13 1.01 13.25
C ASN A 62 -8.66 0.53 13.29
N PRO A 63 -8.26 -0.18 14.36
CA PRO A 63 -6.90 -0.72 14.47
C PRO A 63 -6.56 -1.73 13.36
N CYS A 64 -7.58 -2.31 12.71
CA CYS A 64 -7.44 -3.20 11.58
C CYS A 64 -6.99 -2.51 10.28
N LEU A 65 -6.99 -1.17 10.21
CA LEU A 65 -6.62 -0.36 9.04
C LEU A 65 -5.35 0.46 9.28
N SER A 66 -4.45 -0.05 10.11
CA SER A 66 -3.26 0.66 10.58
C SER A 66 -2.32 1.14 9.46
N HIS A 67 -2.26 0.43 8.32
CA HIS A 67 -1.43 0.80 7.17
C HIS A 67 -2.11 1.82 6.26
N ILE A 68 -3.40 2.11 6.49
CA ILE A 68 -4.21 3.09 5.74
C ILE A 68 -4.50 4.34 6.58
N SER A 69 -3.72 4.60 7.63
CA SER A 69 -3.81 5.85 8.41
C SER A 69 -3.64 7.14 7.59
N PHE A 70 -3.23 7.05 6.32
CA PHE A 70 -3.22 8.16 5.37
C PHE A 70 -4.62 8.58 4.87
N ILE A 71 -5.66 7.76 5.05
CA ILE A 71 -7.05 8.13 4.78
C ILE A 71 -7.62 8.77 6.06
N ASN A 72 -7.71 10.09 6.08
CA ASN A 72 -8.33 10.87 7.17
C ASN A 72 -9.30 11.90 6.54
N SER A 73 -10.34 12.35 7.26
CA SER A 73 -11.26 13.41 6.83
C SER A 73 -10.59 14.66 6.25
N ASP A 74 -9.44 15.08 6.80
CA ASP A 74 -8.65 16.20 6.27
C ASP A 74 -8.21 15.99 4.80
N PHE A 75 -8.10 14.74 4.38
CA PHE A 75 -7.78 14.36 3.00
C PHE A 75 -8.96 14.59 2.05
N ILE A 76 -10.18 14.26 2.49
CA ILE A 76 -11.42 14.41 1.71
C ILE A 76 -11.71 15.89 1.51
N CYS A 77 -11.55 16.70 2.57
CA CYS A 77 -11.76 18.13 2.51
C CYS A 77 -10.65 18.86 1.72
N GLY A 78 -9.40 18.37 1.84
CA GLY A 78 -8.22 19.03 1.26
C GLY A 78 -7.83 18.62 -0.16
N LYS A 79 -8.44 17.58 -0.75
CA LYS A 79 -8.04 16.99 -2.06
C LYS A 79 -6.53 16.80 -2.21
N LYS A 80 -5.88 16.32 -1.14
CA LYS A 80 -4.44 16.01 -1.19
C LYS A 80 -4.24 14.73 -2.01
N GLU A 81 -3.02 14.48 -2.51
CA GLU A 81 -2.70 13.23 -3.22
C GLU A 81 -2.31 12.16 -2.18
N VAL A 82 -2.84 10.93 -2.31
CA VAL A 82 -2.47 9.83 -1.40
C VAL A 82 -0.99 9.55 -1.54
N THR A 83 -0.24 9.58 -0.44
CA THR A 83 1.20 9.26 -0.42
C THR A 83 1.43 7.97 0.35
N SER A 84 1.19 6.85 -0.32
CA SER A 84 1.45 5.51 0.24
C SER A 84 2.61 4.81 -0.49
N VAL A 85 3.03 3.66 0.04
CA VAL A 85 4.06 2.78 -0.52
C VAL A 85 3.65 2.17 -1.88
N LEU A 86 2.37 2.26 -2.26
CA LEU A 86 1.85 1.81 -3.55
C LEU A 86 2.44 2.62 -4.72
N MET A 87 2.23 2.14 -5.95
CA MET A 87 2.62 2.88 -7.14
C MET A 87 1.85 4.20 -7.25
N ARG A 88 2.52 5.24 -7.80
CA ARG A 88 1.91 6.57 -8.00
C ARG A 88 0.57 6.51 -8.74
N ARG A 89 0.45 5.67 -9.77
CA ARG A 89 -0.81 5.46 -10.51
C ARG A 89 -1.93 4.90 -9.62
N ASP A 90 -1.60 4.00 -8.71
CA ASP A 90 -2.58 3.43 -7.78
C ASP A 90 -2.99 4.47 -6.75
N ASN A 91 -2.03 5.23 -6.20
CA ASN A 91 -2.30 6.36 -5.30
C ASN A 91 -3.21 7.43 -5.94
N GLN A 92 -2.99 7.73 -7.22
CA GLN A 92 -3.85 8.64 -7.97
C GLN A 92 -5.28 8.09 -8.10
N ARG A 93 -5.42 6.83 -8.47
CA ARG A 93 -6.75 6.19 -8.57
C ARG A 93 -7.47 6.13 -7.22
N ILE A 94 -6.75 5.89 -6.12
CA ILE A 94 -7.31 5.95 -4.76
C ILE A 94 -7.76 7.37 -4.43
N THR A 95 -6.96 8.38 -4.78
CA THR A 95 -7.31 9.79 -4.58
C THR A 95 -8.58 10.17 -5.34
N GLU A 96 -8.67 9.77 -6.62
CA GLU A 96 -9.85 9.97 -7.46
C GLU A 96 -11.08 9.31 -6.84
N PHE A 97 -10.98 8.04 -6.46
CA PHE A 97 -12.05 7.30 -5.79
C PHE A 97 -12.54 8.03 -4.54
N LEU A 98 -11.63 8.35 -3.61
CA LEU A 98 -11.98 9.05 -2.36
C LEU A 98 -12.62 10.42 -2.62
N SER A 99 -12.13 11.17 -3.60
CA SER A 99 -12.69 12.47 -3.98
C SER A 99 -14.05 12.40 -4.65
N SER A 100 -14.41 11.23 -5.20
CA SER A 100 -15.66 10.99 -5.90
C SER A 100 -16.79 10.52 -4.97
N LEU A 101 -16.43 10.07 -3.75
CA LEU A 101 -17.39 9.66 -2.73
C LEU A 101 -18.30 10.84 -2.33
N GLY A 102 -19.60 10.58 -2.25
CA GLY A 102 -20.61 11.60 -1.92
C GLY A 102 -21.09 12.44 -3.10
N SER A 103 -20.52 12.30 -4.31
CA SER A 103 -21.00 13.01 -5.51
C SER A 103 -22.02 12.23 -6.34
N PHE A 104 -22.16 10.93 -6.10
CA PHE A 104 -22.99 10.02 -6.88
C PHE A 104 -24.30 9.66 -6.18
N ASP A 105 -25.32 9.31 -6.97
CA ASP A 105 -26.51 8.62 -6.47
C ASP A 105 -26.14 7.27 -5.84
N LEU A 106 -26.95 6.80 -4.88
CA LEU A 106 -26.64 5.61 -4.06
C LEU A 106 -26.28 4.36 -4.89
N SER A 107 -27.00 4.10 -5.99
CA SER A 107 -26.71 2.97 -6.88
C SER A 107 -25.39 3.13 -7.65
N ALA A 108 -25.10 4.35 -8.13
CA ALA A 108 -23.86 4.67 -8.82
C ALA A 108 -22.66 4.62 -7.87
N GLN A 109 -22.84 5.06 -6.62
CA GLN A 109 -21.80 5.01 -5.59
C GLN A 109 -21.45 3.57 -5.19
N LEU A 110 -22.44 2.69 -5.03
CA LEU A 110 -22.20 1.27 -4.75
C LEU A 110 -21.46 0.58 -5.91
N ASN A 111 -21.82 0.91 -7.16
CA ASN A 111 -21.11 0.40 -8.34
C ASN A 111 -19.66 0.92 -8.42
N GLU A 112 -19.41 2.19 -8.08
CA GLU A 112 -18.05 2.75 -8.07
C GLU A 112 -17.18 2.09 -6.99
N ILE A 113 -17.74 1.81 -5.81
CA ILE A 113 -17.05 1.06 -4.74
C ILE A 113 -16.70 -0.36 -5.21
N GLU A 114 -17.62 -1.03 -5.92
CA GLU A 114 -17.38 -2.37 -6.46
C GLU A 114 -16.31 -2.36 -7.57
N PHE A 115 -16.36 -1.36 -8.46
CA PHE A 115 -15.34 -1.15 -9.48
C PHE A 115 -13.96 -0.93 -8.84
N PHE A 116 -13.88 -0.05 -7.84
CA PHE A 116 -12.64 0.23 -7.13
C PHE A 116 -12.13 -1.00 -6.35
N SER A 117 -13.02 -1.76 -5.70
CA SER A 117 -12.67 -3.03 -5.04
C SER A 117 -12.10 -4.05 -6.04
N SER A 118 -12.72 -4.20 -7.21
CA SER A 118 -12.21 -5.08 -8.28
C SER A 118 -10.83 -4.65 -8.78
N PHE A 119 -10.61 -3.34 -8.91
CA PHE A 119 -9.32 -2.76 -9.27
C PHE A 119 -8.25 -3.08 -8.21
N ILE A 120 -8.52 -2.82 -6.93
CA ILE A 120 -7.57 -3.12 -5.84
C ILE A 120 -7.29 -4.62 -5.75
N CYS A 121 -8.30 -5.47 -5.94
CA CYS A 121 -8.13 -6.93 -5.97
C CYS A 121 -7.19 -7.37 -7.09
N SER A 122 -7.34 -6.81 -8.30
CA SER A 122 -6.43 -7.06 -9.42
C SER A 122 -5.00 -6.59 -9.11
N ARG A 123 -4.83 -5.39 -8.54
CA ARG A 123 -3.52 -4.85 -8.16
C ARG A 123 -2.85 -5.67 -7.06
N LYS A 124 -3.62 -6.14 -6.08
CA LYS A 124 -3.14 -7.06 -5.03
C LYS A 124 -2.53 -8.32 -5.66
N ALA A 125 -3.24 -8.97 -6.59
CA ALA A 125 -2.77 -10.17 -7.26
C ALA A 125 -1.46 -9.92 -8.05
N GLU A 126 -1.32 -8.75 -8.69
CA GLU A 126 -0.08 -8.36 -9.38
C GLU A 126 1.09 -8.13 -8.40
N TYR A 127 0.84 -7.52 -7.25
CA TYR A 127 1.85 -7.35 -6.20
C TYR A 127 2.27 -8.67 -5.57
N GLU A 128 1.33 -9.57 -5.30
CA GLU A 128 1.61 -10.94 -4.83
C GLU A 128 2.43 -11.73 -5.84
N TYR A 129 2.05 -11.68 -7.12
CA TYR A 129 2.81 -12.32 -8.19
C TYR A 129 4.24 -11.76 -8.28
N THR A 130 4.38 -10.43 -8.19
CA THR A 130 5.67 -9.76 -8.20
C THR A 130 6.52 -10.15 -7.01
N LEU A 131 5.94 -10.21 -5.80
CA LEU A 131 6.63 -10.64 -4.59
C LEU A 131 7.10 -12.10 -4.70
N LYS A 132 6.21 -13.00 -5.14
CA LYS A 132 6.52 -14.44 -5.29
C LYS A 132 7.64 -14.67 -6.31
N THR A 133 7.61 -13.93 -7.41
CA THR A 133 8.55 -14.11 -8.52
C THR A 133 9.87 -13.38 -8.28
N LYS A 134 9.85 -12.17 -7.70
CA LYS A 134 11.03 -11.30 -7.61
C LYS A 134 11.67 -11.21 -6.22
N SER A 135 11.06 -11.75 -5.17
CA SER A 135 11.64 -11.70 -3.80
C SER A 135 13.06 -12.28 -3.73
N ARG A 136 13.27 -13.45 -4.34
CA ARG A 136 14.61 -14.06 -4.45
C ARG A 136 15.57 -13.18 -5.23
N LEU A 137 15.11 -12.53 -6.31
CA LEU A 137 15.94 -11.63 -7.10
C LEU A 137 16.36 -10.41 -6.30
N TYR A 138 15.47 -9.78 -5.53
CA TYR A 138 15.81 -8.62 -4.70
C TYR A 138 16.88 -8.96 -3.66
N PHE A 139 16.74 -10.10 -2.98
CA PHE A 139 17.74 -10.54 -2.02
C PHE A 139 19.09 -10.84 -2.69
N THR A 140 19.08 -11.64 -3.77
CA THR A 140 20.30 -12.05 -4.46
C THR A 140 21.05 -10.87 -5.09
N LEU A 141 20.35 -9.89 -5.67
CA LEU A 141 20.96 -8.68 -6.25
C LEU A 141 21.64 -7.81 -5.19
N CYS A 142 20.96 -7.57 -4.06
CA CYS A 142 21.55 -6.76 -2.99
C CYS A 142 22.73 -7.49 -2.33
N PHE A 143 22.62 -8.81 -2.13
CA PHE A 143 23.72 -9.60 -1.61
C PHE A 143 24.92 -9.64 -2.56
N SER A 144 24.70 -9.87 -3.86
CA SER A 144 25.78 -9.91 -4.85
C SER A 144 26.47 -8.55 -5.00
N PHE A 145 25.71 -7.45 -4.96
CA PHE A 145 26.26 -6.10 -4.91
C PHE A 145 27.16 -5.89 -3.69
N GLY A 146 26.70 -6.29 -2.50
CA GLY A 146 27.50 -6.22 -1.28
C GLY A 146 28.81 -7.01 -1.36
N CYS A 147 28.78 -8.19 -1.97
CA CYS A 147 29.98 -8.99 -2.22
C CYS A 147 30.95 -8.31 -3.19
N ILE A 148 30.46 -7.77 -4.30
CA ILE A 148 31.29 -7.08 -5.31
C ILE A 148 31.97 -5.85 -4.70
N VAL A 149 31.21 -4.99 -4.01
CA VAL A 149 31.74 -3.79 -3.37
C VAL A 149 32.78 -4.16 -2.31
N SER A 150 32.52 -5.22 -1.55
CA SER A 150 33.46 -5.71 -0.54
C SER A 150 34.78 -6.20 -1.14
N LEU A 151 34.73 -6.89 -2.30
CA LEU A 151 35.94 -7.34 -3.00
C LEU A 151 36.80 -6.18 -3.52
N VAL A 152 36.18 -5.07 -3.94
CA VAL A 152 36.91 -3.88 -4.41
C VAL A 152 37.61 -3.14 -3.26
N ILE A 153 37.09 -3.24 -2.03
CA ILE A 153 37.57 -2.49 -0.85
C ILE A 153 38.68 -3.23 -0.09
N ILE A 154 38.78 -4.55 -0.23
CA ILE A 154 39.82 -5.38 0.40
C ILE A 154 41.19 -5.07 -0.22
#